data_AF-A0A5J4WYF4-F1
#
_entry.id   AF-A0A5J4WYF4-F1
#
_cell.length_a   1.000
_cell.length_b   1.000
_cell.length_c   1.000
_cell.angle_alpha   90.00
_cell.angle_beta   90.00
_cell.angle_gamma   90.00
#
_symmetry.space_group_name_H-M   'P 1'
#
loop_
_entity.id
_entity.type
_entity.pdbx_description
1 polymer ?
#
loop_
_entity_poly.entity_id
_entity_poly.type
_entity_poly.pdbx_seq_one_letter_code
_entity_poly.pdbx_strand_id
1 'polypeptide(L)'
;MSKCGGCGNKKAKKVEQVIDIETKDTDDKESPVKAAKKAGKPTKKSEPKEKTEKPKKSPKAASKKVAKKEPAPKKIKKPKDEDDSIDSDPDGEKIDNDSTDYEDKEVPQILKDRKWEDIKLQKGEMEDYTNEELRELCTKNDLIATGAKKVLLERVADGVVNGPPARCPSCKEGHIDFDKKKLIYFCKGYKDEKEGKFHRCKYTAEKIDRLKWKE
;
A
#
# COMPACT_ATOMS: atom_id res chain seq x y z
N MET A 1 23.98 62.84 9.82
CA MET A 1 23.11 62.32 10.90
C MET A 1 22.02 61.47 10.27
N SER A 2 22.21 60.16 10.16
CA SER A 2 21.12 59.24 9.76
C SER A 2 21.25 57.98 10.61
N LYS A 3 20.24 57.77 11.46
CA LYS A 3 20.22 56.78 12.54
C LYS A 3 19.82 55.42 11.98
N CYS A 4 20.61 54.41 12.35
CA CYS A 4 20.29 53.00 12.23
C CYS A 4 19.17 52.65 13.22
N GLY A 5 18.02 52.18 12.75
CA GLY A 5 17.03 51.45 13.54
C GLY A 5 16.78 50.13 12.82
N GLY A 6 16.75 48.96 13.43
CA GLY A 6 16.74 48.55 14.83
C GLY A 6 16.32 47.08 14.77
N CYS A 7 17.27 46.17 15.02
CA CYS A 7 17.02 44.73 15.04
C CYS A 7 16.13 44.36 16.23
N GLY A 8 14.85 44.13 15.98
CA GLY A 8 13.91 43.58 16.97
C GLY A 8 13.98 42.06 17.03
N ASN A 9 14.82 41.54 17.93
CA ASN A 9 14.80 40.14 18.36
C ASN A 9 13.43 39.79 18.97
N LYS A 10 12.57 39.08 18.25
CA LYS A 10 11.40 38.42 18.82
C LYS A 10 11.77 36.98 19.21
N LYS A 11 12.17 36.80 20.46
CA LYS A 11 12.17 35.49 21.14
C LYS A 11 10.71 35.07 21.35
N ALA A 12 10.23 34.05 20.64
CA ALA A 12 8.94 33.43 20.91
C ALA A 12 9.15 32.06 21.57
N LYS A 13 8.67 32.00 22.82
CA LYS A 13 8.51 30.89 23.75
C LYS A 13 8.40 29.49 23.14
N LYS A 14 9.32 28.62 23.57
CA LYS A 14 9.15 27.16 23.64
C LYS A 14 8.03 26.87 24.65
N VAL A 15 6.90 26.35 24.18
CA VAL A 15 5.83 25.82 25.03
C VAL A 15 6.03 24.31 25.05
N GLU A 16 6.72 23.82 26.07
CA GLU A 16 6.68 22.40 26.45
C GLU A 16 5.33 22.17 27.16
N GLN A 17 4.37 21.57 26.45
CA GLN A 17 3.22 20.95 27.08
C GLN A 17 3.60 19.50 27.39
N VAL A 18 3.94 19.27 28.65
CA VAL A 18 4.00 17.95 29.26
C VAL A 18 2.55 17.51 29.44
N ILE A 19 2.14 16.47 28.73
CA ILE A 19 0.83 15.85 28.87
C ILE A 19 1.04 14.64 29.77
N ASP A 20 0.87 14.82 31.07
CA ASP A 20 0.72 13.72 32.03
C ASP A 20 -0.60 13.00 31.71
N ILE A 21 -0.50 11.85 31.04
CA ILE A 21 -1.62 10.94 30.87
C ILE A 21 -1.70 10.10 32.15
N GLU A 22 -2.54 10.55 33.08
CA GLU A 22 -3.01 9.73 34.20
C GLU A 22 -3.65 8.44 33.64
N THR A 23 -2.95 7.33 33.78
CA THR A 23 -3.52 5.98 33.68
C THR A 23 -4.49 5.81 34.84
N LYS A 24 -5.79 5.92 34.56
CA LYS A 24 -6.82 5.43 35.48
C LYS A 24 -6.86 3.91 35.41
N ASP A 25 -6.18 3.30 36.36
CA ASP A 25 -6.48 1.96 36.85
C ASP A 25 -7.98 1.89 37.21
N THR A 26 -8.74 1.10 36.45
CA THR A 26 -10.04 0.63 36.90
C THR A 26 -9.89 -0.83 37.27
N ASP A 27 -9.73 -1.03 38.57
CA ASP A 27 -9.96 -2.26 39.31
C ASP A 27 -11.20 -3.03 38.81
N ASP A 28 -10.94 -4.28 38.48
CA ASP A 28 -11.55 -5.45 39.11
C ASP A 28 -12.96 -5.25 39.70
N LYS A 29 -13.97 -5.72 38.96
CA LYS A 29 -15.25 -6.10 39.55
C LYS A 29 -15.69 -7.46 39.02
N GLU A 30 -15.21 -8.47 39.72
CA GLU A 30 -15.69 -9.84 39.74
C GLU A 30 -17.19 -9.94 40.11
N SER A 31 -17.76 -11.09 39.73
CA SER A 31 -19.00 -11.75 40.19
C SER A 31 -20.32 -11.51 39.42
N PRO A 32 -21.29 -12.48 39.44
CA PRO A 32 -21.14 -13.94 39.48
C PRO A 32 -22.09 -14.71 38.52
N VAL A 33 -21.77 -15.99 38.34
CA VAL A 33 -22.58 -17.14 37.90
C VAL A 33 -24.12 -17.00 37.95
N LYS A 34 -24.80 -17.32 36.83
CA LYS A 34 -26.03 -18.16 36.84
C LYS A 34 -26.10 -19.11 35.65
N ALA A 35 -26.18 -20.38 36.00
CA ALA A 35 -26.41 -21.53 35.15
C ALA A 35 -27.85 -21.58 34.60
N ALA A 36 -28.01 -22.05 33.36
CA ALA A 36 -29.23 -22.74 32.94
C ALA A 36 -28.91 -23.81 31.89
N LYS A 37 -29.24 -25.04 32.26
CA LYS A 37 -29.08 -26.31 31.55
C LYS A 37 -30.06 -26.43 30.38
N LYS A 38 -29.65 -27.08 29.29
CA LYS A 38 -30.41 -28.05 28.46
C LYS A 38 -29.41 -28.72 27.49
N ALA A 39 -28.82 -29.87 27.83
CA ALA A 39 -29.33 -31.25 27.72
C ALA A 39 -29.43 -31.80 26.28
N GLY A 40 -28.56 -32.79 25.98
CA GLY A 40 -28.63 -33.75 24.86
C GLY A 40 -27.57 -33.52 23.77
N LYS A 41 -26.73 -34.46 23.34
CA LYS A 41 -26.55 -35.91 23.60
C LYS A 41 -25.13 -36.32 23.12
N PRO A 42 -24.49 -37.39 23.67
CA PRO A 42 -23.07 -37.67 23.47
C PRO A 42 -22.81 -38.73 22.39
N THR A 43 -21.69 -38.63 21.66
CA THR A 43 -21.08 -39.78 20.97
C THR A 43 -19.55 -39.69 20.94
N LYS A 44 -18.96 -40.50 21.82
CA LYS A 44 -17.75 -41.34 21.68
C LYS A 44 -16.48 -40.74 21.07
N LYS A 45 -15.61 -40.37 22.01
CA LYS A 45 -14.16 -40.60 22.08
C LYS A 45 -13.73 -41.99 21.55
N SER A 46 -12.73 -41.98 20.68
CA SER A 46 -11.68 -43.01 20.63
C SER A 46 -10.42 -42.41 20.00
N GLU A 47 -9.41 -42.18 20.84
CA GLU A 47 -8.00 -42.12 20.42
C GLU A 47 -7.63 -43.43 19.71
N PRO A 48 -6.56 -43.41 18.89
CA PRO A 48 -5.36 -44.02 19.42
C PRO A 48 -4.05 -43.26 19.11
N LYS A 49 -3.19 -43.34 20.12
CA LYS A 49 -1.73 -43.20 20.16
C LYS A 49 -0.97 -43.64 18.88
N GLU A 50 0.05 -42.84 18.61
CA GLU A 50 1.46 -43.26 18.41
C GLU A 50 1.78 -44.24 17.27
N LYS A 51 2.53 -43.76 16.26
CA LYS A 51 3.85 -44.34 15.92
C LYS A 51 4.56 -43.56 14.82
N THR A 52 5.79 -43.20 15.17
CA THR A 52 6.92 -42.87 14.33
C THR A 52 7.17 -43.97 13.29
N GLU A 53 7.17 -43.66 12.00
CA GLU A 53 7.89 -44.46 11.00
C GLU A 53 8.27 -43.62 9.77
N LYS A 54 9.58 -43.61 9.46
CA LYS A 54 10.15 -43.14 8.19
C LYS A 54 9.79 -44.14 7.09
N PRO A 55 9.34 -43.71 5.89
CA PRO A 55 9.47 -44.54 4.69
C PRO A 55 10.70 -44.16 3.87
N LYS A 56 11.55 -45.18 3.70
CA LYS A 56 12.61 -45.29 2.70
C LYS A 56 12.02 -45.24 1.28
N LYS A 57 12.80 -44.63 0.37
CA LYS A 57 13.12 -45.02 -1.02
C LYS A 57 12.12 -45.88 -1.85
N SER A 58 11.88 -45.35 -3.08
CA SER A 58 11.68 -46.05 -4.37
C SER A 58 10.27 -46.59 -4.68
N PRO A 59 9.77 -46.59 -5.95
CA PRO A 59 10.53 -46.84 -7.17
C PRO A 59 10.31 -45.89 -8.37
N LYS A 60 11.30 -45.92 -9.27
CA LYS A 60 11.21 -45.48 -10.66
C LYS A 60 10.05 -46.20 -11.36
N ALA A 61 9.11 -45.45 -11.93
CA ALA A 61 8.18 -45.94 -12.94
C ALA A 61 8.38 -45.14 -14.23
N ALA A 62 8.89 -45.84 -15.24
CA ALA A 62 8.95 -45.39 -16.61
C ALA A 62 7.54 -45.36 -17.21
N SER A 63 7.21 -44.28 -17.94
CA SER A 63 6.15 -44.11 -18.96
C SER A 63 5.85 -42.60 -19.04
N LYS A 64 5.75 -41.90 -20.17
CA LYS A 64 5.60 -42.26 -21.57
C LYS A 64 6.05 -41.01 -22.34
N LYS A 65 7.05 -41.15 -23.22
CA LYS A 65 7.53 -40.08 -24.11
C LYS A 65 6.41 -39.81 -25.14
N VAL A 66 5.57 -38.82 -24.90
CA VAL A 66 4.69 -38.26 -25.95
C VAL A 66 5.48 -37.13 -26.59
N ALA A 67 5.90 -37.37 -27.84
CA ALA A 67 6.57 -36.40 -28.68
C ALA A 67 5.66 -35.17 -28.86
N LYS A 68 5.91 -34.14 -28.06
CA LYS A 68 5.37 -32.80 -28.31
C LYS A 68 6.18 -32.23 -29.46
N LYS A 69 5.58 -32.34 -30.65
CA LYS A 69 5.97 -31.67 -31.89
C LYS A 69 6.33 -30.21 -31.57
N GLU A 70 7.61 -29.89 -31.64
CA GLU A 70 8.08 -28.51 -31.57
C GLU A 70 7.46 -27.74 -32.74
N PRO A 71 6.75 -26.63 -32.50
CA PRO A 71 6.50 -25.68 -33.57
C PRO A 71 7.86 -25.11 -33.97
N ALA A 72 8.23 -25.33 -35.23
CA ALA A 72 9.46 -24.83 -35.82
C ALA A 72 9.70 -23.35 -35.47
N PRO A 73 10.92 -22.96 -35.07
CA PRO A 73 11.27 -21.56 -34.92
C PRO A 73 11.14 -20.91 -36.31
N LYS A 74 10.09 -20.11 -36.50
CA LYS A 74 10.02 -19.19 -37.63
C LYS A 74 11.21 -18.26 -37.46
N LYS A 75 12.21 -18.46 -38.33
CA LYS A 75 13.27 -17.50 -38.65
C LYS A 75 12.60 -16.16 -38.97
N ILE A 76 12.46 -15.31 -37.95
CA ILE A 76 12.28 -13.88 -38.18
C ILE A 76 13.62 -13.44 -38.75
N LYS A 77 13.61 -13.12 -40.04
CA LYS A 77 14.68 -12.37 -40.69
C LYS A 77 14.97 -11.16 -39.81
N LYS A 78 16.17 -11.14 -39.21
CA LYS A 78 16.78 -9.88 -38.78
C LYS A 78 16.85 -8.98 -40.02
N PRO A 79 16.17 -7.82 -40.08
CA PRO A 79 16.63 -6.77 -40.95
C PRO A 79 18.04 -6.38 -40.46
N LYS A 80 18.92 -6.40 -41.45
CA LYS A 80 20.32 -6.02 -41.41
C LYS A 80 20.37 -4.50 -41.40
N ASP A 81 21.06 -3.98 -40.40
CA ASP A 81 21.87 -2.76 -40.36
C ASP A 81 21.58 -1.66 -41.40
N GLU A 82 21.05 -0.53 -40.92
CA GLU A 82 21.56 0.83 -41.18
C GLU A 82 21.55 1.49 -39.79
N ASP A 83 22.66 1.46 -39.04
CA ASP A 83 23.71 2.50 -39.04
C ASP A 83 23.19 3.89 -39.41
N ASP A 84 22.39 4.47 -38.51
CA ASP A 84 22.18 5.91 -38.47
C ASP A 84 22.85 6.41 -37.19
N SER A 85 24.14 6.74 -37.34
CA SER A 85 24.89 7.53 -36.39
C SER A 85 24.26 8.92 -36.32
N ILE A 86 23.26 9.10 -35.47
CA ILE A 86 22.84 10.44 -35.07
C ILE A 86 23.75 10.88 -33.90
N ASP A 87 24.96 11.25 -34.30
CA ASP A 87 25.80 12.21 -33.61
C ASP A 87 25.00 13.52 -33.57
N SER A 88 24.27 13.71 -32.49
CA SER A 88 23.66 14.99 -32.17
C SER A 88 23.95 15.20 -30.70
N ASP A 89 25.09 15.83 -30.46
CA ASP A 89 25.36 16.61 -29.26
C ASP A 89 24.08 17.36 -28.86
N PRO A 90 23.41 16.99 -27.75
CA PRO A 90 22.51 17.92 -27.12
C PRO A 90 23.42 18.94 -26.45
N ASP A 91 23.72 20.02 -27.18
CA ASP A 91 24.18 21.28 -26.61
C ASP A 91 23.35 21.49 -25.34
N GLY A 92 24.06 21.43 -24.21
CA GLY A 92 23.48 21.45 -22.89
C GLY A 92 22.85 22.81 -22.65
N GLU A 93 21.64 22.98 -23.16
CA GLU A 93 20.72 23.99 -22.72
C GLU A 93 20.44 23.63 -21.27
N LYS A 94 21.19 24.31 -20.39
CA LYS A 94 20.88 24.39 -18.98
C LYS A 94 19.42 24.77 -18.94
N ILE A 95 18.56 23.80 -18.61
CA ILE A 95 17.22 24.09 -18.14
C ILE A 95 17.49 24.80 -16.83
N ASP A 96 17.70 26.11 -16.94
CA ASP A 96 17.57 27.04 -15.86
C ASP A 96 16.24 26.65 -15.23
N ASN A 97 16.34 26.15 -14.00
CA ASN A 97 15.19 25.83 -13.17
C ASN A 97 14.55 27.19 -12.89
N ASP A 98 13.82 27.65 -13.92
CA ASP A 98 13.05 28.86 -13.96
C ASP A 98 12.06 28.67 -12.83
N SER A 99 12.45 29.30 -11.73
CA SER A 99 11.67 29.56 -10.53
C SER A 99 10.48 30.38 -10.98
N THR A 100 9.61 29.73 -11.74
CA THR A 100 8.33 30.20 -12.18
C THR A 100 7.62 30.54 -10.88
N ASP A 101 7.55 31.84 -10.66
CA ASP A 101 6.65 32.55 -9.77
C ASP A 101 5.23 32.07 -10.12
N TYR A 102 4.93 30.85 -9.69
CA TYR A 102 3.65 30.19 -9.90
C TYR A 102 2.72 30.87 -8.92
N GLU A 103 2.14 31.96 -9.41
CA GLU A 103 1.03 32.64 -8.77
C GLU A 103 0.05 31.60 -8.25
N ASP A 104 -0.37 31.84 -7.01
CA ASP A 104 -1.23 31.08 -6.11
C ASP A 104 -2.54 30.64 -6.78
N LYS A 105 -2.44 29.71 -7.74
CA LYS A 105 -3.58 29.02 -8.34
C LYS A 105 -4.11 28.15 -7.23
N GLU A 106 -5.20 28.63 -6.63
CA GLU A 106 -5.91 28.01 -5.52
C GLU A 106 -5.82 26.49 -5.61
N VAL A 107 -4.95 25.92 -4.78
CA VAL A 107 -4.75 24.49 -4.69
C VAL A 107 -6.13 23.87 -4.44
N PRO A 108 -6.65 23.03 -5.36
CA PRO A 108 -8.00 22.49 -5.25
C PRO A 108 -8.22 21.91 -3.85
N GLN A 109 -9.35 22.23 -3.23
CA GLN A 109 -9.64 21.90 -1.82
C GLN A 109 -9.32 20.44 -1.46
N ILE A 110 -9.52 19.52 -2.40
CA ILE A 110 -9.25 18.08 -2.31
C ILE A 110 -7.77 17.77 -1.95
N LEU A 111 -6.82 18.58 -2.41
CA LEU A 111 -5.40 18.43 -2.08
C LEU A 111 -5.08 18.88 -0.65
N LYS A 112 -5.77 19.91 -0.15
CA LYS A 112 -5.63 20.39 1.24
C LYS A 112 -6.16 19.33 2.21
N ASP A 113 -7.29 18.69 1.88
CA ASP A 113 -7.89 17.63 2.70
C ASP A 113 -6.99 16.39 2.86
N ARG A 114 -6.10 16.15 1.89
CA ARG A 114 -5.23 14.95 1.87
C ARG A 114 -3.93 15.12 2.67
N LYS A 115 -3.66 16.30 3.26
CA LYS A 115 -2.47 16.57 4.08
C LYS A 115 -1.16 16.13 3.42
N TRP A 116 -0.90 16.65 2.22
CA TRP A 116 0.23 16.19 1.39
C TRP A 116 1.61 16.36 2.05
N GLU A 117 1.78 17.41 2.86
CA GLU A 117 3.02 17.66 3.61
C GLU A 117 3.25 16.58 4.67
N ASP A 118 2.21 16.16 5.39
CA ASP A 118 2.30 15.09 6.39
C ASP A 118 2.65 13.75 5.71
N ILE A 119 2.08 13.47 4.53
CA ILE A 119 2.45 12.28 3.74
C ILE A 119 3.94 12.35 3.37
N LYS A 120 4.42 13.51 2.92
CA LYS A 120 5.82 13.68 2.52
C LYS A 120 6.77 13.47 3.70
N LEU A 121 6.41 13.95 4.88
CA LEU A 121 7.16 13.72 6.12
C LEU A 121 7.19 12.23 6.48
N GLN A 122 6.02 11.57 6.50
CA GLN A 122 5.90 10.14 6.81
C GLN A 122 6.68 9.25 5.83
N LYS A 123 6.79 9.67 4.56
CA LYS A 123 7.62 8.99 3.56
C LYS A 123 9.11 9.01 3.91
N GLY A 124 9.60 10.10 4.50
CA GLY A 124 10.99 10.22 4.97
C GLY A 124 11.25 9.30 6.16
N GLU A 125 10.34 9.24 7.13
CA GLU A 125 10.46 8.36 8.29
C GLU A 125 10.46 6.86 7.93
N MET A 126 9.74 6.50 6.87
CA MET A 126 9.64 5.10 6.41
C MET A 126 10.63 4.74 5.29
N GLU A 127 11.56 5.63 4.94
CA GLU A 127 12.51 5.37 3.84
C GLU A 127 13.44 4.19 4.13
N ASP A 128 13.77 3.96 5.39
CA ASP A 128 14.65 2.88 5.85
C ASP A 128 13.99 1.49 5.84
N TYR A 129 12.65 1.43 5.74
CA TYR A 129 11.92 0.17 5.78
C TYR A 129 12.25 -0.69 4.56
N THR A 130 12.37 -1.99 4.79
CA THR A 130 12.57 -2.97 3.71
C THR A 130 11.30 -3.13 2.88
N ASN A 131 11.44 -3.65 1.66
CA ASN A 131 10.29 -3.90 0.78
C ASN A 131 9.33 -4.93 1.39
N GLU A 132 9.83 -5.87 2.18
CA GLU A 132 9.03 -6.91 2.82
C GLU A 132 8.17 -6.33 3.94
N GLU A 133 8.74 -5.52 4.84
CA GLU A 133 8.02 -4.83 5.90
C GLU A 133 6.90 -3.92 5.33
N LEU A 134 7.17 -3.20 4.25
CA LEU A 134 6.16 -2.37 3.59
C LEU A 134 5.00 -3.18 3.01
N ARG A 135 5.26 -4.40 2.52
CA ARG A 135 4.19 -5.30 2.02
C ARG A 135 3.35 -5.86 3.16
N GLU A 136 3.97 -6.16 4.29
CA GLU A 136 3.25 -6.59 5.50
C GLU A 136 2.33 -5.49 6.02
N LEU A 137 2.84 -4.26 6.14
CA LEU A 137 2.03 -3.09 6.53
C LEU A 137 0.86 -2.86 5.58
N CYS A 138 1.08 -2.98 4.26
CA CYS A 138 0.01 -2.91 3.26
C CYS A 138 -1.04 -4.00 3.48
N THR A 139 -0.61 -5.25 3.68
CA THR A 139 -1.52 -6.41 3.83
C THR A 139 -2.37 -6.30 5.09
N LYS A 140 -1.76 -5.86 6.20
CA LYS A 140 -2.44 -5.64 7.49
C LYS A 140 -3.55 -4.58 7.39
N ASN A 141 -3.35 -3.58 6.55
CA ASN A 141 -4.25 -2.45 6.34
C ASN A 141 -5.13 -2.56 5.09
N ASP A 142 -5.24 -3.75 4.50
CA ASP A 142 -6.07 -4.03 3.32
C ASP A 142 -5.73 -3.17 2.08
N LEU A 143 -4.44 -2.80 1.96
CA LEU A 143 -3.87 -2.07 0.84
C LEU A 143 -3.25 -3.02 -0.20
N ILE A 144 -3.03 -2.51 -1.41
CA ILE A 144 -2.36 -3.26 -2.48
C ILE A 144 -0.87 -3.45 -2.12
N ALA A 145 -0.48 -4.67 -1.77
CA ALA A 145 0.88 -5.07 -1.40
C ALA A 145 1.80 -5.37 -2.62
N THR A 146 1.41 -4.99 -3.84
CA THR A 146 2.21 -5.21 -5.06
C THR A 146 2.79 -3.91 -5.60
N GLY A 147 4.04 -3.96 -6.08
CA GLY A 147 4.73 -2.83 -6.71
C GLY A 147 6.19 -2.67 -6.28
N ALA A 148 6.82 -1.59 -6.75
CA ALA A 148 8.15 -1.17 -6.32
C ALA A 148 8.11 -0.52 -4.92
N LYS A 149 9.24 -0.53 -4.20
CA LYS A 149 9.38 0.05 -2.84
C LYS A 149 8.80 1.47 -2.75
N LYS A 150 9.12 2.35 -3.72
CA LYS A 150 8.62 3.74 -3.77
C LYS A 150 7.09 3.84 -3.81
N VAL A 151 6.42 2.92 -4.51
CA VAL A 151 4.96 2.89 -4.64
C VAL A 151 4.31 2.39 -3.36
N LEU A 152 4.89 1.34 -2.75
CA LEU A 152 4.40 0.82 -1.47
C LEU A 152 4.56 1.86 -0.37
N LEU A 153 5.73 2.49 -0.28
CA LEU A 153 6.03 3.55 0.68
C LEU A 153 5.05 4.73 0.57
N GLU A 154 4.68 5.13 -0.66
CA GLU A 154 3.66 6.16 -0.85
C GLU A 154 2.26 5.73 -0.37
N ARG A 155 1.87 4.47 -0.59
CA ARG A 155 0.57 3.96 -0.13
C ARG A 155 0.51 3.84 1.38
N VAL A 156 1.58 3.33 2.00
CA VAL A 156 1.67 3.21 3.46
C VAL A 156 1.64 4.60 4.08
N ALA A 157 2.43 5.56 3.59
CA ALA A 157 2.40 6.93 4.09
C ALA A 157 1.03 7.61 3.95
N ASP A 158 0.35 7.45 2.80
CA ASP A 158 -1.02 7.95 2.65
C ASP A 158 -1.99 7.29 3.63
N GLY A 159 -1.87 5.97 3.82
CA GLY A 159 -2.69 5.19 4.72
C GLY A 159 -2.48 5.55 6.20
N VAL A 160 -1.26 5.85 6.62
CA VAL A 160 -0.93 6.27 7.98
C VAL A 160 -1.55 7.65 8.28
N VAL A 161 -1.38 8.61 7.37
CA VAL A 161 -1.84 10.00 7.57
C VAL A 161 -3.35 10.14 7.43
N ASN A 162 -3.94 9.53 6.40
CA ASN A 162 -5.35 9.73 6.06
C ASN A 162 -6.24 8.53 6.42
N GLY A 163 -5.66 7.39 6.78
CA GLY A 163 -6.36 6.11 6.87
C GLY A 163 -6.41 5.35 5.54
N PRO A 164 -6.38 4.01 5.52
CA PRO A 164 -6.49 3.25 4.29
C PRO A 164 -7.88 3.43 3.67
N PRO A 165 -7.98 3.59 2.34
CA PRO A 165 -9.26 3.69 1.65
C PRO A 165 -10.08 2.41 1.86
N ALA A 166 -11.37 2.56 2.11
CA ALA A 166 -12.28 1.42 2.17
C ALA A 166 -12.36 0.70 0.81
N ARG A 167 -12.87 -0.54 0.83
CA ARG A 167 -13.18 -1.29 -0.39
C ARG A 167 -14.18 -0.54 -1.25
N CYS A 168 -14.09 -0.73 -2.57
CA CYS A 168 -14.98 -0.08 -3.51
C CYS A 168 -16.46 -0.41 -3.18
N PRO A 169 -17.35 0.59 -2.99
CA PRO A 169 -18.75 0.32 -2.64
C PRO A 169 -19.53 -0.34 -3.79
N SER A 170 -19.08 -0.17 -5.04
CA SER A 170 -19.75 -0.75 -6.21
C SER A 170 -19.43 -2.24 -6.40
N CYS A 171 -18.15 -2.64 -6.35
CA CYS A 171 -17.76 -4.03 -6.57
C CYS A 171 -17.37 -4.81 -5.30
N LYS A 172 -17.23 -4.13 -4.15
CA LYS A 172 -16.86 -4.67 -2.82
C LYS A 172 -15.49 -5.33 -2.70
N GLU A 173 -14.92 -5.79 -3.81
CA GLU A 173 -13.62 -6.46 -3.86
C GLU A 173 -12.51 -5.54 -4.38
N GLY A 174 -12.85 -4.59 -5.25
CA GLY A 174 -11.86 -3.69 -5.85
C GLY A 174 -11.25 -2.70 -4.85
N HIS A 175 -9.97 -2.38 -5.08
CA HIS A 175 -9.26 -1.32 -4.36
C HIS A 175 -9.43 0.02 -5.08
N ILE A 176 -9.56 1.09 -4.28
CA ILE A 176 -9.65 2.45 -4.76
C ILE A 176 -8.24 3.07 -4.81
N ASP A 177 -7.87 3.64 -5.95
CA ASP A 177 -6.65 4.41 -6.13
C ASP A 177 -7.00 5.91 -6.36
N PHE A 178 -6.07 6.80 -6.03
CA PHE A 178 -6.23 8.24 -6.27
C PHE A 178 -5.46 8.68 -7.52
N ASP A 179 -6.14 9.31 -8.48
CA ASP A 179 -5.50 9.95 -9.63
C ASP A 179 -5.08 11.38 -9.26
N LYS A 180 -3.77 11.62 -9.15
CA LYS A 180 -3.23 12.95 -8.81
C LYS A 180 -3.50 14.00 -9.89
N LYS A 181 -3.68 13.61 -11.15
CA LYS A 181 -3.90 14.55 -12.25
C LYS A 181 -5.34 15.05 -12.27
N LYS A 182 -6.27 14.13 -12.02
CA LYS A 182 -7.71 14.42 -12.04
C LYS A 182 -8.27 14.78 -10.69
N LEU A 183 -7.53 14.51 -9.62
CA LEU A 183 -7.96 14.67 -8.22
C LEU A 183 -9.22 13.86 -7.89
N ILE A 184 -9.36 12.69 -8.52
CA ILE A 184 -10.52 11.80 -8.37
C ILE A 184 -10.03 10.42 -7.93
N TYR A 185 -10.76 9.80 -7.00
CA TYR A 185 -10.60 8.41 -6.63
C TYR A 185 -11.28 7.50 -7.65
N PHE A 186 -10.62 6.42 -8.06
CA PHE A 186 -11.18 5.48 -9.03
C PHE A 186 -10.86 4.03 -8.65
N CYS A 187 -11.77 3.12 -8.97
CA CYS A 187 -11.57 1.69 -8.76
C CYS A 187 -10.98 1.04 -10.02
N LYS A 188 -9.86 0.32 -9.90
CA LYS A 188 -9.26 -0.40 -11.03
C LYS A 188 -10.03 -1.66 -11.43
N GLY A 189 -10.83 -2.20 -10.51
CA GLY A 189 -11.49 -3.50 -10.67
C GLY A 189 -10.92 -4.54 -9.73
N TYR A 190 -11.31 -5.79 -9.95
CA TYR A 190 -10.86 -6.95 -9.16
C TYR A 190 -10.73 -8.17 -10.08
N LYS A 191 -10.00 -9.19 -9.60
CA LYS A 191 -9.89 -10.47 -10.29
C LYS A 191 -10.76 -11.48 -9.55
N ASP A 192 -11.77 -12.03 -10.22
CA ASP A 192 -12.60 -13.07 -9.63
C ASP A 192 -11.79 -14.37 -9.55
N GLU A 193 -11.62 -14.93 -8.36
CA GLU A 193 -10.83 -16.15 -8.15
C GLU A 193 -11.47 -17.39 -8.77
N LYS A 194 -12.81 -17.42 -8.91
CA LYS A 194 -13.55 -18.57 -9.45
C LYS A 194 -13.43 -18.63 -10.97
N GLU A 195 -13.58 -17.50 -11.64
CA GLU A 195 -13.49 -17.43 -13.10
C GLU A 195 -12.06 -17.16 -13.61
N GLY A 196 -11.19 -16.64 -12.74
CA GLY A 196 -9.86 -16.16 -13.11
C GLY A 196 -9.87 -14.92 -14.02
N LYS A 197 -11.05 -14.32 -14.28
CA LYS A 197 -11.22 -13.16 -15.15
C LYS A 197 -11.09 -11.86 -14.36
N PHE A 198 -10.57 -10.83 -15.04
CA PHE A 198 -10.46 -9.48 -14.48
C PHE A 198 -11.70 -8.66 -14.79
N HIS A 199 -12.44 -8.25 -13.77
CA HIS A 199 -13.62 -7.42 -13.87
C HIS A 199 -13.25 -5.95 -13.66
N ARG A 200 -13.40 -5.12 -14.71
CA ARG A 200 -13.18 -3.67 -14.64
C ARG A 200 -14.37 -2.99 -13.96
N CYS A 201 -14.11 -2.19 -12.94
CA CYS A 201 -15.12 -1.36 -12.29
C CYS A 201 -15.04 0.07 -12.85
N LYS A 202 -16.19 0.75 -12.98
CA LYS A 202 -16.27 2.16 -13.45
C LYS A 202 -16.50 3.16 -12.30
N TYR A 203 -16.30 2.73 -11.06
CA TYR A 203 -16.52 3.58 -9.89
C TYR A 203 -15.50 4.71 -9.83
N THR A 204 -15.99 5.93 -9.66
CA THR A 204 -15.23 7.16 -9.47
C THR A 204 -15.89 8.00 -8.39
N ALA A 205 -15.10 8.64 -7.52
CA ALA A 205 -15.61 9.51 -6.46
C ALA A 205 -14.60 10.61 -6.12
N GLU A 206 -15.09 11.77 -5.67
CA GLU A 206 -14.23 12.85 -5.15
C GLU A 206 -13.86 12.63 -3.69
N LYS A 207 -14.78 12.03 -2.92
CA LYS A 207 -14.61 11.69 -1.50
C LYS A 207 -14.88 10.21 -1.30
N ILE A 208 -14.12 9.59 -0.40
CA ILE A 208 -14.22 8.18 -0.08
C ILE A 208 -14.16 7.98 1.43
N ASP A 209 -14.79 6.91 1.89
CA ASP A 209 -14.67 6.47 3.27
C ASP A 209 -13.28 5.86 3.49
N ARG A 210 -12.66 6.23 4.60
CA ARG A 210 -11.36 5.73 5.03
C ARG A 210 -11.51 5.02 6.37
N LEU A 211 -10.77 3.93 6.53
CA LEU A 211 -10.75 3.16 7.76
C LEU A 211 -9.69 3.73 8.71
N LYS A 212 -9.72 3.34 9.98
CA LYS A 212 -8.65 3.64 10.93
C LYS A 212 -7.43 2.77 10.63
N TRP A 213 -6.24 3.36 10.63
CA TRP A 213 -4.98 2.64 10.49
C TRP A 213 -4.81 1.59 11.60
N LYS A 214 -4.31 0.40 11.25
CA LYS A 214 -4.01 -0.71 12.15
C LYS A 214 -2.49 -0.82 12.31
N GLU A 215 -2.02 -0.47 13.50
CA GLU A 215 -0.62 -0.62 13.92
C GLU A 215 -0.24 -2.09 14.11
#